data_AF-A0A6G6K2P2-F1
#
_entry.id   AF-A0A6G6K2P2-F1
#
_cell.length_a   1.000
_cell.length_b   1.000
_cell.length_c   1.000
_cell.angle_alpha   90.00
_cell.angle_beta   90.00
_cell.angle_gamma   90.00
#
_symmetry.space_group_name_H-M   'P 1'
#
loop_
_entity.id
_entity.type
_entity.pdbx_description
1 polymer ?
#
loop_
_entity_poly.entity_id
_entity_poly.type
_entity_poly.pdbx_seq_one_letter_code
_entity_poly.pdbx_strand_id
1 'polypeptide(L)'
;MARTFFGNLGATGGVPGVLYDLKQDRKGKPQPYNANEYFQKVKAFADKKFGASEMRDYYQAPQQMNFTFLAVPLMTADEGPKAFAVEKDVQPRGWLVHYTGTLTPPETGEWRFVGYFDDALAVYINGEPVLDASRDDLVNLGEAKPNLEVREPWGGRGVLNGRCMGGRWVELNGPFKIDIIVGERPGGQVGGLLLVEHRKTKYKKTDYDLPILPLFTVGRPEKEDMERMKEFSAKIENQIGGLELKNIPIFNTGKTPINDRNKWKITPGIGLLPAKGGN
;
A
#
# COMPACT_ATOMS: atom_id res chain seq x y z
N MET A 1 3.77 -11.65 16.71
CA MET A 1 3.46 -11.52 15.27
C MET A 1 4.53 -10.62 14.66
N ALA A 2 5.07 -10.97 13.50
CA ALA A 2 6.16 -10.20 12.88
C ALA A 2 5.58 -8.93 12.25
N ARG A 3 6.05 -7.76 12.72
CA ARG A 3 5.70 -6.46 12.14
C ARG A 3 6.72 -6.12 11.07
N THR A 4 6.24 -5.70 9.90
CA THR A 4 7.11 -5.31 8.79
C THR A 4 6.66 -3.95 8.25
N PHE A 5 7.46 -3.35 7.36
CA PHE A 5 7.17 -2.03 6.80
C PHE A 5 5.91 -1.98 5.92
N PHE A 6 5.44 -3.14 5.45
CA PHE A 6 4.29 -3.28 4.56
C PHE A 6 3.03 -3.75 5.29
N GLY A 7 3.07 -3.83 6.64
CA GLY A 7 1.97 -4.32 7.46
C GLY A 7 2.39 -5.44 8.42
N ASN A 8 1.41 -6.19 8.92
CA ASN A 8 1.63 -7.21 9.95
C ASN A 8 1.31 -8.61 9.43
N LEU A 9 2.24 -9.55 9.63
CA LEU A 9 2.05 -10.98 9.31
C LEU A 9 1.11 -11.62 10.35
N GLY A 10 0.02 -12.23 9.88
CA GLY A 10 -0.91 -13.01 10.70
C GLY A 10 -1.72 -12.21 11.74
N ALA A 11 -1.62 -10.87 11.76
CA ALA A 11 -2.38 -10.04 12.68
C ALA A 11 -3.88 -10.02 12.37
N THR A 12 -4.69 -9.91 13.41
CA THR A 12 -6.10 -9.54 13.28
C THR A 12 -6.20 -8.02 13.39
N GLY A 13 -6.90 -7.37 12.45
CA GLY A 13 -6.92 -5.91 12.33
C GLY A 13 -6.02 -5.41 11.20
N GLY A 14 -6.56 -4.50 10.38
CA GLY A 14 -5.93 -4.03 9.14
C GLY A 14 -6.63 -4.52 7.88
N VAL A 15 -6.16 -4.04 6.73
CA VAL A 15 -6.69 -4.44 5.41
C VAL A 15 -5.83 -5.57 4.83
N PRO A 16 -6.38 -6.76 4.51
CA PRO A 16 -5.58 -7.85 3.98
C PRO A 16 -4.99 -7.48 2.63
N GLY A 17 -3.77 -7.94 2.38
CA GLY A 17 -3.05 -7.72 1.14
C GLY A 17 -2.27 -8.94 0.67
N VAL A 18 -2.12 -9.01 -0.64
CA VAL A 18 -1.45 -10.09 -1.36
C VAL A 18 -0.33 -9.48 -2.20
N LEU A 19 0.88 -10.02 -2.05
CA LEU A 19 1.99 -9.72 -2.96
C LEU A 19 1.87 -10.61 -4.20
N TYR A 20 1.95 -9.97 -5.37
CA TYR A 20 2.02 -10.62 -6.68
C TYR A 20 3.38 -10.37 -7.31
N ASP A 21 4.00 -11.43 -7.82
CA ASP A 21 5.20 -11.32 -8.66
C ASP A 21 4.81 -11.37 -10.14
N LEU A 22 4.97 -10.25 -10.85
CA LEU A 22 4.62 -10.10 -12.26
C LEU A 22 5.60 -10.81 -13.21
N LYS A 23 6.65 -11.42 -12.66
CA LYS A 23 7.75 -12.06 -13.37
C LYS A 23 7.65 -13.58 -13.34
N GLN A 24 6.66 -14.14 -12.65
CA GLN A 24 6.51 -15.57 -12.44
C GLN A 24 5.06 -16.00 -12.62
N ASP A 25 4.88 -17.21 -13.16
CA ASP A 25 3.58 -17.86 -13.20
C ASP A 25 3.17 -18.35 -11.79
N ARG A 26 1.91 -18.77 -11.63
CA ARG A 26 1.40 -19.35 -10.36
C ARG A 26 2.16 -20.57 -9.83
N LYS A 27 3.06 -21.17 -10.62
CA LYS A 27 3.92 -22.31 -10.25
C LYS A 27 5.36 -21.89 -9.97
N GLY A 28 5.66 -20.59 -9.95
CA GLY A 28 7.02 -20.05 -9.78
C GLY A 28 7.90 -20.19 -11.02
N LYS A 29 7.34 -20.46 -12.20
CA LYS A 29 8.12 -20.47 -13.44
C LYS A 29 8.29 -19.04 -13.95
N PRO A 30 9.50 -18.65 -14.38
CA PRO A 30 9.72 -17.33 -14.95
C PRO A 30 8.79 -17.04 -16.15
N GLN A 31 8.29 -15.81 -16.21
CA GLN A 31 7.57 -15.24 -17.33
C GLN A 31 8.28 -13.97 -17.82
N PRO A 32 8.09 -13.57 -19.10
CA PRO A 32 8.61 -12.31 -19.60
C PRO A 32 8.12 -11.13 -18.76
N TYR A 33 9.05 -10.30 -18.30
CA TYR A 33 8.77 -9.07 -17.57
C TYR A 33 9.50 -7.90 -18.22
N ASN A 34 8.72 -6.89 -18.59
CA ASN A 34 9.20 -5.62 -19.10
C ASN A 34 8.89 -4.52 -18.07
N ALA A 35 9.92 -3.92 -17.48
CA ALA A 35 9.75 -2.84 -16.51
C ALA A 35 8.98 -1.65 -17.09
N ASN A 36 9.09 -1.38 -18.39
CA ASN A 36 8.38 -0.29 -19.05
C ASN A 36 6.86 -0.52 -19.13
N GLU A 37 6.40 -1.78 -19.02
CA GLU A 37 4.99 -2.15 -19.05
C GLU A 37 4.38 -2.29 -17.63
N TYR A 38 5.18 -2.08 -16.58
CA TYR A 38 4.74 -2.30 -15.19
C TYR A 38 3.47 -1.53 -14.86
N PHE A 39 3.46 -0.22 -15.09
CA PHE A 39 2.30 0.62 -14.78
C PHE A 39 1.09 0.32 -15.67
N GLN A 40 1.30 -0.13 -16.90
CA GLN A 40 0.21 -0.60 -17.78
C GLN A 40 -0.44 -1.88 -17.22
N LYS A 41 0.35 -2.81 -16.66
CA LYS A 41 -0.18 -4.00 -15.97
C LYS A 41 -0.97 -3.61 -14.71
N VAL A 42 -0.45 -2.69 -13.90
CA VAL A 42 -1.15 -2.17 -12.71
C VAL A 42 -2.48 -1.53 -13.10
N LYS A 43 -2.50 -0.72 -14.16
CA LYS A 43 -3.73 -0.10 -14.67
C LYS A 43 -4.71 -1.12 -15.22
N ALA A 44 -4.26 -2.11 -15.99
CA ALA A 44 -5.14 -3.17 -16.47
C ALA A 44 -5.83 -3.91 -15.31
N PHE A 45 -5.10 -4.16 -14.22
CA PHE A 45 -5.68 -4.73 -13.00
C PHE A 45 -6.73 -3.80 -12.35
N ALA A 46 -6.44 -2.50 -12.27
CA ALA A 46 -7.36 -1.49 -11.74
C ALA A 46 -8.62 -1.28 -12.61
N ASP A 47 -8.48 -1.25 -13.93
CA ASP A 47 -9.59 -1.12 -14.90
C ASP A 47 -10.59 -2.28 -14.78
N LYS A 48 -10.09 -3.45 -14.36
CA LYS A 48 -10.90 -4.63 -14.02
C LYS A 48 -11.36 -4.66 -12.57
N LYS A 49 -11.32 -3.51 -11.89
CA LYS A 49 -11.77 -3.29 -10.51
C LYS A 49 -11.13 -4.26 -9.51
N PHE A 50 -9.87 -4.60 -9.77
CA PHE A 50 -9.07 -5.51 -8.96
C PHE A 50 -9.65 -6.93 -8.82
N GLY A 51 -10.30 -7.42 -9.89
CA GLY A 51 -10.81 -8.79 -9.91
C GLY A 51 -9.69 -9.81 -9.67
N ALA A 52 -9.86 -10.70 -8.71
CA ALA A 52 -8.85 -11.72 -8.36
C ALA A 52 -8.46 -12.63 -9.56
N SER A 53 -9.33 -12.75 -10.56
CA SER A 53 -9.05 -13.45 -11.82
C SER A 53 -7.88 -12.86 -12.61
N GLU A 54 -7.67 -11.55 -12.55
CA GLU A 54 -6.65 -10.87 -13.35
C GLU A 54 -5.23 -11.22 -12.88
N MET A 55 -5.08 -11.58 -11.61
CA MET A 55 -3.79 -11.87 -11.00
C MET A 55 -3.60 -13.37 -10.67
N ARG A 56 -4.55 -14.22 -11.07
CA ARG A 56 -4.55 -15.66 -10.74
C ARG A 56 -3.40 -16.45 -11.37
N ASP A 57 -2.89 -15.94 -12.49
CA ASP A 57 -1.88 -16.62 -13.30
C ASP A 57 -0.46 -16.20 -12.92
N TYR A 58 -0.32 -15.15 -12.10
CA TYR A 58 0.95 -14.73 -11.50
C TYR A 58 1.22 -15.47 -10.19
N TYR A 59 2.49 -15.56 -9.81
CA TYR A 59 2.87 -16.02 -8.47
C TYR A 59 2.27 -15.10 -7.40
N GLN A 60 1.76 -15.69 -6.34
CA GLN A 60 1.20 -15.01 -5.18
C GLN A 60 1.99 -15.45 -3.95
N ALA A 61 2.42 -14.50 -3.12
CA ALA A 61 3.02 -14.86 -1.84
C ALA A 61 1.99 -15.67 -1.02
N PRO A 62 2.41 -16.80 -0.41
CA PRO A 62 1.49 -17.65 0.34
C PRO A 62 1.00 -17.00 1.63
N GLN A 63 1.70 -15.97 2.11
CA GLN A 63 1.36 -15.22 3.30
C GLN A 63 0.61 -13.94 2.93
N GLN A 64 -0.49 -13.69 3.62
CA GLN A 64 -1.17 -12.40 3.57
C GLN A 64 -0.60 -11.44 4.61
N MET A 65 -0.58 -10.16 4.26
CA MET A 65 -0.19 -9.09 5.14
C MET A 65 -1.37 -8.18 5.44
N ASN A 66 -1.53 -7.76 6.69
CA ASN A 66 -2.56 -6.80 7.04
C ASN A 66 -1.96 -5.40 7.08
N PHE A 67 -2.43 -4.54 6.18
CA PHE A 67 -2.11 -3.12 6.15
C PHE A 67 -2.67 -2.42 7.39
N THR A 68 -1.79 -1.77 8.15
CA THR A 68 -2.16 -0.89 9.25
C THR A 68 -1.81 0.55 8.91
N PHE A 69 -0.60 0.82 8.42
CA PHE A 69 -0.18 2.12 7.91
C PHE A 69 1.03 1.94 6.99
N LEU A 70 1.34 2.95 6.17
CA LEU A 70 2.51 2.98 5.30
C LEU A 70 3.47 4.08 5.74
N ALA A 71 4.61 3.68 6.30
CA ALA A 71 5.72 4.57 6.68
C ALA A 71 7.04 3.80 6.52
N VAL A 72 7.57 3.79 5.31
CA VAL A 72 8.73 3.00 4.90
C VAL A 72 9.89 3.96 4.64
N PRO A 73 10.97 3.94 5.46
CA PRO A 73 12.14 4.75 5.16
C PRO A 73 12.77 4.29 3.84
N LEU A 74 13.61 5.12 3.21
CA LEU A 74 14.37 4.64 2.05
C LEU A 74 15.33 3.53 2.46
N MET A 75 15.20 2.40 1.78
CA MET A 75 15.92 1.17 2.06
C MET A 75 16.07 0.36 0.78
N THR A 76 16.86 -0.72 0.82
CA THR A 76 17.00 -1.60 -0.34
C THR A 76 15.68 -2.27 -0.69
N ALA A 77 15.40 -2.41 -1.98
CA ALA A 77 14.21 -3.09 -2.50
C ALA A 77 14.11 -4.58 -2.07
N ASP A 78 15.20 -5.19 -1.59
CA ASP A 78 15.23 -6.55 -0.99
C ASP A 78 14.21 -6.73 0.13
N GLU A 79 13.85 -5.64 0.80
CA GLU A 79 13.00 -5.67 1.98
C GLU A 79 11.52 -5.85 1.64
N GLY A 80 11.13 -5.54 0.40
CA GLY A 80 9.78 -5.84 -0.09
C GLY A 80 9.47 -7.33 -0.02
N PRO A 81 10.19 -8.20 -0.76
CA PRO A 81 10.01 -9.66 -0.67
C PRO A 81 10.21 -10.23 0.74
N LYS A 82 11.17 -9.73 1.52
CA LYS A 82 11.41 -10.16 2.92
C LYS A 82 10.20 -9.90 3.82
N ALA A 83 9.48 -8.80 3.62
CA ALA A 83 8.28 -8.49 4.38
C ALA A 83 7.19 -9.57 4.26
N PHE A 84 7.20 -10.31 3.15
CA PHE A 84 6.28 -11.41 2.86
C PHE A 84 6.93 -12.80 3.03
N ALA A 85 8.19 -12.85 3.50
CA ALA A 85 8.99 -14.06 3.65
C ALA A 85 9.10 -14.91 2.37
N VAL A 86 9.25 -14.22 1.22
CA VAL A 86 9.42 -14.81 -0.10
C VAL A 86 10.70 -14.32 -0.78
N GLU A 87 11.68 -13.83 -0.03
CA GLU A 87 12.93 -13.27 -0.56
C GLU A 87 13.80 -14.27 -1.34
N LYS A 88 13.55 -15.57 -1.16
CA LYS A 88 14.20 -16.64 -1.92
C LYS A 88 13.52 -16.91 -3.26
N ASP A 89 12.25 -16.56 -3.38
CA ASP A 89 11.41 -16.85 -4.55
C ASP A 89 11.19 -15.61 -5.41
N VAL A 90 11.04 -14.44 -4.79
CA VAL A 90 10.69 -13.17 -5.45
C VAL A 90 11.89 -12.22 -5.42
N GLN A 91 12.38 -11.87 -6.60
CA GLN A 91 13.41 -10.83 -6.75
C GLN A 91 12.87 -9.45 -6.33
N PRO A 92 13.74 -8.52 -5.88
CA PRO A 92 13.36 -7.18 -5.40
C PRO A 92 13.01 -6.20 -6.54
N ARG A 93 12.16 -6.62 -7.48
CA ARG A 93 11.67 -5.84 -8.62
C ARG A 93 10.44 -6.48 -9.23
N GLY A 94 9.64 -5.75 -9.98
CA GLY A 94 8.48 -6.28 -10.72
C GLY A 94 7.45 -6.99 -9.86
N TRP A 95 7.22 -6.51 -8.63
CA TRP A 95 6.18 -7.00 -7.74
C TRP A 95 5.22 -5.86 -7.40
N LEU A 96 4.00 -6.22 -7.01
CA LEU A 96 3.04 -5.29 -6.41
C LEU A 96 2.37 -5.97 -5.22
N VAL A 97 1.95 -5.19 -4.24
CA VAL A 97 1.03 -5.60 -3.20
C VAL A 97 -0.30 -4.89 -3.42
N HIS A 98 -1.38 -5.64 -3.38
CA HIS A 98 -2.73 -5.11 -3.39
C HIS A 98 -3.39 -5.38 -2.06
N TYR A 99 -3.68 -4.32 -1.31
CA TYR A 99 -4.49 -4.36 -0.09
C TYR A 99 -5.93 -3.99 -0.44
N THR A 100 -6.89 -4.79 0.00
CA THR A 100 -8.32 -4.53 -0.28
C THR A 100 -9.22 -4.90 0.88
N GLY A 101 -10.23 -4.08 1.12
CA GLY A 101 -11.18 -4.30 2.19
C GLY A 101 -12.24 -3.20 2.30
N THR A 102 -13.08 -3.31 3.33
CA THR A 102 -14.06 -2.27 3.68
C THR A 102 -13.59 -1.55 4.93
N LEU A 103 -13.58 -0.23 4.87
CA LEU A 103 -13.22 0.63 5.99
C LEU A 103 -14.36 1.58 6.33
N THR A 104 -14.41 2.04 7.58
CA THR A 104 -15.29 3.12 8.04
C THR A 104 -14.39 4.26 8.54
N PRO A 105 -14.61 5.52 8.09
CA PRO A 105 -13.82 6.64 8.56
C PRO A 105 -14.09 6.90 10.05
N PRO A 106 -13.14 7.47 10.81
CA PRO A 106 -13.35 7.80 12.22
C PRO A 106 -14.43 8.86 12.42
N GLU A 107 -14.64 9.71 11.41
CA GLU A 107 -15.70 10.70 11.35
C GLU A 107 -16.13 10.95 9.90
N THR A 108 -17.37 11.40 9.73
CA THR A 108 -17.92 11.75 8.42
C THR A 108 -17.31 13.05 7.88
N GLY A 109 -17.13 13.14 6.57
CA GLY A 109 -16.78 14.40 5.92
C GLY A 109 -15.92 14.23 4.67
N GLU A 110 -15.29 15.33 4.25
CA GLU A 110 -14.38 15.34 3.11
C GLU A 110 -12.96 15.00 3.55
N TRP A 111 -12.40 13.97 2.94
CA TRP A 111 -11.06 13.47 3.16
C TRP A 111 -10.26 13.51 1.87
N ARG A 112 -8.94 13.66 1.95
CA ARG A 112 -8.03 13.33 0.85
C ARG A 112 -6.85 12.50 1.35
N PHE A 113 -6.30 11.70 0.47
CA PHE A 113 -5.05 10.99 0.70
C PHE A 113 -3.90 11.82 0.13
N VAL A 114 -2.76 11.77 0.80
CA VAL A 114 -1.54 12.44 0.35
C VAL A 114 -0.40 11.44 0.50
N GLY A 115 0.54 11.36 -0.43
CA GLY A 115 1.64 10.42 -0.25
C GLY A 115 2.69 10.47 -1.32
N TYR A 116 3.68 9.59 -1.16
CA TYR A 116 4.74 9.33 -2.11
C TYR A 116 5.22 7.90 -1.94
N PHE A 117 5.59 7.23 -3.03
CA PHE A 117 6.26 5.94 -2.96
C PHE A 117 7.19 5.71 -4.15
N ASP A 118 8.38 5.18 -3.86
CA ASP A 118 9.35 4.65 -4.83
C ASP A 118 9.14 3.12 -4.91
N ASP A 119 8.48 2.55 -5.93
CA ASP A 119 8.04 3.21 -7.19
C ASP A 119 6.54 3.51 -7.30
N ALA A 120 5.67 2.62 -6.81
CA ALA A 120 4.23 2.69 -7.11
C ALA A 120 3.41 2.84 -5.84
N LEU A 121 2.51 3.84 -5.83
CA LEU A 121 1.47 3.99 -4.82
C LEU A 121 0.20 4.53 -5.46
N ALA A 122 -0.87 3.78 -5.36
CA ALA A 122 -2.19 4.22 -5.78
C ALA A 122 -3.26 3.83 -4.76
N VAL A 123 -4.25 4.71 -4.58
CA VAL A 123 -5.40 4.46 -3.71
C VAL A 123 -6.67 4.63 -4.52
N TYR A 124 -7.60 3.69 -4.34
CA TYR A 124 -8.91 3.70 -4.94
C TYR A 124 -9.98 3.61 -3.85
N ILE A 125 -11.08 4.32 -4.05
CA ILE A 125 -12.28 4.21 -3.22
C ILE A 125 -13.44 3.79 -4.10
N ASN A 126 -14.12 2.71 -3.71
CA ASN A 126 -15.23 2.14 -4.46
C ASN A 126 -14.89 1.88 -5.95
N GLY A 127 -13.64 1.48 -6.22
CA GLY A 127 -13.14 1.18 -7.56
C GLY A 127 -12.74 2.40 -8.39
N GLU A 128 -12.82 3.62 -7.86
CA GLU A 128 -12.41 4.85 -8.53
C GLU A 128 -11.08 5.37 -7.96
N PRO A 129 -10.12 5.82 -8.80
CA PRO A 129 -8.85 6.33 -8.32
C PRO A 129 -9.08 7.61 -7.49
N VAL A 130 -8.38 7.69 -6.35
CA VAL A 130 -8.39 8.88 -5.49
C VAL A 130 -7.00 9.45 -5.28
N LEU A 131 -5.95 8.64 -5.43
CA LEU A 131 -4.55 9.08 -5.34
C LEU A 131 -3.68 8.25 -6.30
N ASP A 132 -2.81 8.92 -7.05
CA ASP A 132 -1.59 8.37 -7.65
C ASP A 132 -0.39 9.13 -7.08
N ALA A 133 0.31 8.48 -6.17
CA ALA A 133 1.50 8.95 -5.48
C ALA A 133 2.75 8.14 -5.86
N SER A 134 2.72 7.50 -7.03
CA SER A 134 3.89 6.83 -7.62
C SER A 134 5.02 7.82 -7.87
N ARG A 135 6.26 7.34 -7.98
CA ARG A 135 7.45 8.17 -8.18
C ARG A 135 7.37 9.01 -9.47
N ASP A 136 7.67 10.31 -9.35
CA ASP A 136 7.48 11.38 -10.36
C ASP A 136 7.95 11.05 -11.79
N ASP A 137 9.06 10.34 -11.97
CA ASP A 137 9.61 10.01 -13.29
C ASP A 137 8.94 8.79 -13.96
N LEU A 138 8.00 8.14 -13.28
CA LEU A 138 7.44 6.84 -13.67
C LEU A 138 5.91 6.85 -13.87
N VAL A 139 5.28 8.02 -13.85
CA VAL A 139 3.89 8.23 -13.40
C VAL A 139 2.77 8.02 -14.42
N ASN A 140 1.54 8.07 -13.90
CA ASN A 140 0.21 8.09 -14.52
C ASN A 140 -0.43 6.72 -14.75
N LEU A 141 -0.02 5.69 -14.01
CA LEU A 141 -0.55 4.33 -14.19
C LEU A 141 -0.50 3.90 -15.68
N GLY A 142 0.54 4.30 -16.41
CA GLY A 142 0.69 3.98 -17.84
C GLY A 142 -0.01 4.93 -18.81
N GLU A 143 -0.59 6.03 -18.34
CA GLU A 143 -1.13 7.10 -19.19
C GLU A 143 -0.06 8.10 -19.65
N ALA A 144 -0.27 8.70 -20.82
CA ALA A 144 0.67 9.67 -21.39
C ALA A 144 0.70 11.02 -20.64
N LYS A 145 -0.35 11.35 -19.87
CA LYS A 145 -0.46 12.62 -19.12
C LYS A 145 -0.99 12.38 -17.70
N PRO A 146 -0.52 13.14 -16.70
CA PRO A 146 -1.01 13.05 -15.33
C PRO A 146 -2.45 13.52 -15.21
N ASN A 147 -3.26 12.74 -14.51
CA ASN A 147 -4.55 13.21 -13.99
C ASN A 147 -4.30 14.01 -12.70
N LEU A 148 -4.34 15.33 -12.80
CA LEU A 148 -4.07 16.23 -11.67
C LEU A 148 -5.12 16.16 -10.56
N GLU A 149 -6.32 15.61 -10.80
CA GLU A 149 -7.30 15.43 -9.73
C GLU A 149 -6.83 14.41 -8.69
N VAL A 150 -6.08 13.38 -9.11
CA VAL A 150 -5.57 12.33 -8.23
C VAL A 150 -4.05 12.46 -7.98
N ARG A 151 -3.42 13.49 -8.57
CA ARG A 151 -1.99 13.72 -8.54
C ARG A 151 -1.67 15.23 -8.51
N GLU A 152 -2.21 15.92 -7.52
CA GLU A 152 -1.93 17.33 -7.26
C GLU A 152 -0.56 17.48 -6.57
N PRO A 153 0.36 18.35 -7.00
CA PRO A 153 1.59 18.61 -6.24
C PRO A 153 1.29 19.12 -4.82
N TRP A 154 1.79 18.44 -3.79
CA TRP A 154 1.52 18.81 -2.39
C TRP A 154 2.72 19.54 -1.77
N GLY A 155 2.62 20.86 -1.60
CA GLY A 155 3.59 21.68 -0.85
C GLY A 155 4.96 21.90 -1.49
N GLY A 156 5.25 21.31 -2.65
CA GLY A 156 6.47 21.55 -3.45
C GLY A 156 7.80 21.08 -2.83
N ARG A 157 7.81 20.68 -1.55
CA ARG A 157 8.97 20.12 -0.84
C ARG A 157 9.14 18.63 -1.15
N GLY A 158 10.40 18.19 -1.14
CA GLY A 158 10.72 16.77 -1.29
C GLY A 158 10.47 16.01 0.01
N VAL A 159 10.04 14.76 -0.11
CA VAL A 159 9.97 13.77 0.97
C VAL A 159 10.70 12.51 0.51
N LEU A 160 11.52 11.92 1.37
CA LEU A 160 12.42 10.84 1.00
C LEU A 160 13.28 11.26 -0.21
N ASN A 161 13.13 10.58 -1.35
CA ASN A 161 13.81 10.87 -2.62
C ASN A 161 12.86 11.39 -3.71
N GLY A 162 11.64 11.80 -3.37
CA GLY A 162 10.68 12.35 -4.32
C GLY A 162 9.80 13.42 -3.69
N ARG A 163 8.53 13.50 -4.10
CA ARG A 163 7.58 14.54 -3.65
C ARG A 163 6.23 13.93 -3.35
N CYS A 164 5.57 14.45 -2.31
CA CYS A 164 4.20 14.08 -2.02
C CYS A 164 3.24 14.62 -3.09
N MET A 165 2.28 13.79 -3.46
CA MET A 165 1.13 14.15 -4.27
C MET A 165 -0.14 14.07 -3.43
N GLY A 166 -1.01 15.05 -3.61
CA GLY A 166 -2.36 15.09 -3.07
C GLY A 166 -3.34 14.43 -4.04
N GLY A 167 -4.20 13.61 -3.47
CA GLY A 167 -5.31 13.01 -4.18
C GLY A 167 -6.54 13.91 -4.19
N ARG A 168 -7.60 13.43 -4.86
CA ARG A 168 -8.88 14.14 -4.89
C ARG A 168 -9.53 14.12 -3.52
N TRP A 169 -10.25 15.19 -3.20
CA TRP A 169 -11.16 15.19 -2.07
C TRP A 169 -12.33 14.24 -2.33
N VAL A 170 -12.66 13.45 -1.32
CA VAL A 170 -13.74 12.45 -1.34
C VAL A 170 -14.60 12.56 -0.09
N GLU A 171 -15.90 12.43 -0.27
CA GLU A 171 -16.85 12.42 0.84
C GLU A 171 -16.95 11.00 1.40
N LEU A 172 -16.54 10.81 2.66
CA LEU A 172 -16.60 9.54 3.38
C LEU A 172 -17.59 9.67 4.53
N ASN A 173 -18.82 9.19 4.33
CA ASN A 173 -19.92 9.30 5.30
C ASN A 173 -20.34 7.95 5.91
N GLY A 174 -19.59 6.88 5.64
CA GLY A 174 -19.90 5.54 6.08
C GLY A 174 -18.90 4.52 5.55
N PRO A 175 -19.23 3.21 5.61
CA PRO A 175 -18.37 2.17 5.07
C PRO A 175 -18.08 2.35 3.58
N PHE A 176 -16.83 2.21 3.18
CA PHE A 176 -16.37 2.29 1.80
C PHE A 176 -15.38 1.17 1.47
N LYS A 177 -15.37 0.71 0.22
CA LYS A 177 -14.32 -0.20 -0.25
C LYS A 177 -13.05 0.61 -0.53
N ILE A 178 -11.91 0.12 -0.06
CA ILE A 178 -10.60 0.66 -0.38
C ILE A 178 -9.77 -0.38 -1.12
N ASP A 179 -9.01 0.08 -2.11
CA ASP A 179 -7.92 -0.69 -2.73
C ASP A 179 -6.66 0.16 -2.69
N ILE A 180 -5.55 -0.40 -2.17
CA ILE A 180 -4.25 0.25 -2.10
C ILE A 180 -3.25 -0.61 -2.86
N ILE A 181 -2.55 -0.01 -3.82
CA ILE A 181 -1.44 -0.63 -4.53
C ILE A 181 -0.14 -0.04 -4.02
N VAL A 182 0.81 -0.90 -3.67
CA VAL A 182 2.21 -0.54 -3.39
C VAL A 182 3.10 -1.41 -4.26
N GLY A 183 4.19 -0.90 -4.82
CA GLY A 183 4.99 -1.73 -5.71
C GLY A 183 6.38 -1.21 -6.08
N GLU A 184 7.16 -2.13 -6.62
CA GLU A 184 8.55 -1.94 -7.03
C GLU A 184 8.72 -2.45 -8.46
N ARG A 185 9.25 -1.62 -9.35
CA ARG A 185 9.34 -1.87 -10.79
C ARG A 185 10.75 -2.32 -11.21
N PRO A 186 11.85 -1.55 -11.09
CA PRO A 186 13.16 -1.97 -11.57
C PRO A 186 14.03 -2.62 -10.50
N GLY A 187 13.76 -2.38 -9.21
CA GLY A 187 14.68 -2.65 -8.11
C GLY A 187 15.54 -1.45 -7.76
N GLY A 188 16.30 -1.55 -6.67
CA GLY A 188 17.16 -0.47 -6.17
C GLY A 188 16.73 -0.05 -4.77
N GLN A 189 15.97 1.05 -4.68
CA GLN A 189 15.47 1.55 -3.40
C GLN A 189 13.95 1.50 -3.37
N VAL A 190 13.42 1.17 -2.20
CA VAL A 190 11.99 1.21 -1.90
C VAL A 190 11.77 2.13 -0.70
N GLY A 191 10.66 2.87 -0.69
CA GLY A 191 10.30 3.71 0.43
C GLY A 191 9.12 4.61 0.11
N GLY A 192 8.41 5.04 1.14
CA GLY A 192 7.25 5.90 0.96
C GLY A 192 6.37 6.02 2.18
N LEU A 193 5.29 6.76 2.01
CA LEU A 193 4.32 7.06 3.05
C LEU A 193 2.94 7.30 2.45
N LEU A 194 1.92 6.98 3.24
CA LEU A 194 0.54 7.33 2.96
C LEU A 194 -0.03 8.12 4.14
N LEU A 195 -0.38 9.37 3.86
CA LEU A 195 -0.97 10.36 4.76
C LEU A 195 -2.45 10.53 4.45
N VAL A 196 -3.16 11.15 5.37
CA VAL A 196 -4.57 11.49 5.20
C VAL A 196 -4.88 12.86 5.78
N GLU A 197 -5.75 13.60 5.10
CA GLU A 197 -6.19 14.93 5.51
C GLU A 197 -7.71 14.99 5.54
N HIS A 198 -8.25 15.51 6.65
CA HIS A 198 -9.66 15.85 6.79
C HIS A 198 -9.84 17.35 6.61
N ARG A 199 -10.77 17.74 5.74
CA ARG A 199 -10.89 19.14 5.28
C ARG A 199 -11.18 20.14 6.41
N LYS A 200 -11.86 19.69 7.47
CA LYS A 200 -12.25 20.57 8.59
C LYS A 200 -11.23 20.56 9.74
N THR A 201 -10.28 19.63 9.72
CA THR A 201 -9.27 19.54 10.76
C THR A 201 -8.24 20.65 10.61
N LYS A 202 -7.93 21.33 11.72
CA LYS A 202 -6.85 22.33 11.78
C LYS A 202 -5.55 21.65 12.14
N TYR A 203 -4.72 21.41 11.15
CA TYR A 203 -3.38 20.85 11.33
C TYR A 203 -2.38 21.93 11.76
N LYS A 204 -1.36 21.52 12.51
CA LYS A 204 -0.15 22.32 12.62
C LYS A 204 0.46 22.50 11.24
N LYS A 205 1.16 23.61 11.05
CA LYS A 205 1.85 23.89 9.79
C LYS A 205 3.34 24.05 10.03
N THR A 206 4.10 23.75 8.99
CA THR A 206 5.52 24.09 8.91
C THR A 206 5.70 25.61 8.81
N ASP A 207 6.95 26.05 8.88
CA ASP A 207 7.37 27.44 8.64
C ASP A 207 7.09 27.93 7.21
N TYR A 208 6.83 27.02 6.27
CA TYR A 208 6.44 27.31 4.89
C TYR A 208 4.97 26.95 4.58
N ASP A 209 4.10 27.01 5.59
CA ASP A 209 2.64 26.87 5.49
C ASP A 209 2.12 25.51 4.99
N LEU A 210 2.95 24.46 5.00
CA LEU A 210 2.53 23.09 4.67
C LEU A 210 1.88 22.44 5.90
N PRO A 211 0.66 21.86 5.81
CA PRO A 211 0.08 21.10 6.92
C PRO A 211 0.92 19.86 7.26
N ILE A 212 1.15 19.65 8.56
CA ILE A 212 1.77 18.44 9.10
C ILE A 212 0.65 17.41 9.30
N LEU A 213 0.60 16.41 8.41
CA LEU A 213 -0.48 15.43 8.36
C LEU A 213 -0.16 14.14 9.13
N PRO A 214 -1.18 13.43 9.62
CA PRO A 214 -1.01 12.09 10.18
C PRO A 214 -0.92 11.03 9.07
N LEU A 215 -0.38 9.86 9.41
CA LEU A 215 -0.45 8.67 8.55
C LEU A 215 -1.89 8.19 8.39
N PHE A 216 -2.25 7.73 7.20
CA PHE A 216 -3.45 6.93 7.01
C PHE A 216 -3.30 5.62 7.80
N THR A 217 -4.13 5.45 8.83
CA THR A 217 -3.98 4.38 9.81
C THR A 217 -5.27 3.57 9.92
N VAL A 218 -5.13 2.24 9.82
CA VAL A 218 -6.19 1.25 9.94
C VAL A 218 -5.96 0.41 11.19
N GLY A 219 -6.98 0.36 12.06
CA GLY A 219 -6.84 -0.24 13.37
C GLY A 219 -5.97 0.59 14.31
N ARG A 220 -6.08 0.32 15.61
CA ARG A 220 -5.36 1.08 16.62
C ARG A 220 -3.87 0.72 16.60
N PRO A 221 -2.94 1.68 16.44
CA PRO A 221 -1.51 1.40 16.52
C PRO A 221 -1.13 0.95 17.93
N GLU A 222 -0.29 -0.08 18.01
CA GLU A 222 0.31 -0.55 19.26
C GLU A 222 1.55 0.27 19.62
N LYS A 223 2.14 0.04 20.80
CA LYS A 223 3.28 0.84 21.30
C LYS A 223 4.45 0.88 20.30
N GLU A 224 4.82 -0.26 19.74
CA GLU A 224 5.93 -0.37 18.80
C GLU A 224 5.60 0.25 17.43
N ASP A 225 4.31 0.38 17.09
CA ASP A 225 3.89 1.09 15.88
C ASP A 225 4.10 2.59 16.10
N MET A 226 3.71 3.09 17.29
CA MET A 226 3.92 4.47 17.67
C MET A 226 5.41 4.83 17.72
N GLU A 227 6.28 3.94 18.21
CA GLU A 227 7.73 4.17 18.16
C GLU A 227 8.24 4.22 16.72
N ARG A 228 7.80 3.29 15.85
CA ARG A 228 8.16 3.34 14.42
C ARG A 228 7.69 4.63 13.74
N MET A 229 6.48 5.09 14.06
CA MET A 229 5.95 6.35 13.54
C MET A 229 6.77 7.56 14.01
N LYS A 230 7.20 7.59 15.28
CA LYS A 230 8.08 8.64 15.81
C LYS A 230 9.45 8.65 15.13
N GLU A 231 10.07 7.48 15.01
CA GLU A 231 11.37 7.33 14.34
C GLU A 231 11.29 7.77 12.87
N PHE A 232 10.23 7.37 12.17
CA PHE A 232 10.00 7.80 10.79
C PHE A 232 9.75 9.31 10.72
N SER A 233 8.89 9.86 11.59
CA SER A 233 8.61 11.30 11.68
C SER A 233 9.88 12.13 11.86
N ALA A 234 10.80 11.70 12.72
CA ALA A 234 12.07 12.40 12.94
C ALA A 234 12.94 12.43 11.66
N LYS A 235 12.93 11.37 10.85
CA LYS A 235 13.70 11.30 9.59
C LYS A 235 13.18 12.27 8.52
N ILE A 236 11.90 12.59 8.54
CA ILE A 236 11.25 13.48 7.55
C ILE A 236 10.91 14.87 8.12
N GLU A 237 11.37 15.19 9.33
CA GLU A 237 11.07 16.46 10.01
C GLU A 237 11.55 17.66 9.20
N ASN A 238 12.79 17.63 8.73
CA ASN A 238 13.37 18.69 7.89
C ASN A 238 12.82 18.72 6.45
N GLN A 239 11.98 17.76 6.08
CA GLN A 239 11.42 17.62 4.73
C GLN A 239 10.00 18.16 4.65
N ILE A 240 9.10 17.60 5.46
CA ILE A 240 7.66 17.96 5.47
C ILE A 240 7.13 18.28 6.87
N GLY A 241 8.02 18.54 7.84
CA GLY A 241 7.64 18.88 9.23
C GLY A 241 7.33 17.68 10.12
N GLY A 242 7.62 16.45 9.66
CA GLY A 242 7.33 15.23 10.40
C GLY A 242 5.90 14.75 10.19
N LEU A 243 5.33 14.12 11.22
CA LEU A 243 3.97 13.59 11.24
C LEU A 243 3.16 14.18 12.40
N GLU A 244 1.84 14.32 12.20
CA GLU A 244 0.92 14.55 13.32
C GLU A 244 0.71 13.23 14.08
N LEU A 245 1.30 13.13 15.27
CA LEU A 245 1.33 11.90 16.07
C LEU A 245 0.37 11.92 17.27
N LYS A 246 -0.27 13.05 17.57
CA LYS A 246 -1.21 13.17 18.70
C LYS A 246 -2.62 12.77 18.29
N ASN A 247 -3.08 13.26 17.14
CA ASN A 247 -4.45 13.10 16.66
C ASN A 247 -4.47 12.26 15.38
N ILE A 248 -4.09 10.97 15.50
CA ILE A 248 -4.07 10.05 14.36
C ILE A 248 -5.51 9.54 14.10
N PRO A 249 -6.11 9.81 12.92
CA PRO A 249 -7.40 9.26 12.56
C PRO A 249 -7.31 7.75 12.34
N ILE A 250 -8.17 6.98 13.03
CA ILE A 250 -8.18 5.52 12.96
C ILE A 250 -9.36 5.05 12.12
N PHE A 251 -9.08 4.51 10.94
CA PHE A 251 -10.06 3.86 10.08
C PHE A 251 -10.31 2.45 10.60
N ASN A 252 -11.59 2.09 10.76
CA ASN A 252 -11.97 0.79 11.29
C ASN A 252 -12.32 -0.16 10.16
N THR A 253 -11.88 -1.42 10.26
CA THR A 253 -12.31 -2.45 9.33
C THR A 253 -13.80 -2.74 9.54
N GLY A 254 -14.57 -2.73 8.45
CA GLY A 254 -15.96 -3.14 8.50
C GLY A 254 -16.08 -4.64 8.77
N LYS A 255 -17.09 -5.07 9.53
CA LYS A 255 -17.58 -6.44 9.42
C LYS A 255 -18.26 -6.55 8.05
N THR A 256 -17.68 -7.28 7.12
CA THR A 256 -18.32 -7.56 5.83
C THR A 256 -19.72 -8.14 6.09
N PRO A 257 -20.81 -7.62 5.50
CA PRO A 257 -22.00 -8.43 5.28
C PRO A 257 -21.59 -9.55 4.34
N ILE A 258 -21.43 -10.76 4.87
CA ILE A 258 -21.15 -11.96 4.08
C ILE A 258 -22.40 -12.29 3.27
N ASN A 259 -22.59 -11.59 2.16
CA ASN A 259 -23.49 -11.99 1.08
C ASN A 259 -22.66 -12.22 -0.18
N ASP A 260 -21.72 -13.17 -0.07
CA ASP A 260 -21.36 -14.00 -1.22
C ASP A 260 -20.75 -15.31 -0.72
N ARG A 261 -21.64 -16.32 -0.59
CA ARG A 261 -21.28 -17.71 -0.30
C ARG A 261 -20.69 -18.40 -1.54
N ASN A 262 -19.72 -17.80 -2.22
CA ASN A 262 -18.89 -18.51 -3.18
C ASN A 262 -17.49 -18.76 -2.62
N LYS A 263 -17.46 -19.78 -1.73
CA LYS A 263 -16.38 -20.74 -1.49
C LYS A 263 -14.96 -20.27 -1.90
N TRP A 264 -14.32 -19.49 -1.05
CA TRP A 264 -12.91 -19.77 -0.78
C TRP A 264 -12.87 -21.05 0.07
N LYS A 265 -12.78 -22.20 -0.61
CA LYS A 265 -12.30 -23.40 0.07
C LYS A 265 -10.82 -23.17 0.33
N ILE A 266 -10.50 -22.85 1.59
CA ILE A 266 -9.17 -23.06 2.14
C ILE A 266 -8.87 -24.54 1.89
N THR A 267 -8.05 -24.82 0.89
CA THR A 267 -7.48 -26.14 0.72
C THR A 267 -6.21 -26.10 1.57
N PRO A 268 -6.12 -26.87 2.66
CA PRO A 268 -4.85 -27.07 3.35
C PRO A 268 -3.87 -27.58 2.30
N GLY A 269 -2.65 -27.03 2.29
CA GLY A 269 -1.61 -27.38 1.33
C GLY A 269 -1.56 -28.89 1.08
N ILE A 270 -1.63 -29.25 -0.20
CA ILE A 270 -1.37 -30.60 -0.68
C ILE A 270 0.01 -31.01 -0.17
N GLY A 271 0.06 -32.23 0.37
CA GLY A 271 1.16 -32.78 1.14
C GLY A 271 2.54 -32.59 0.53
N LEU A 272 3.47 -32.15 1.38
CA LEU A 272 4.82 -32.65 1.35
C LEU A 272 4.88 -33.83 2.30
N LEU A 273 5.24 -35.00 1.79
CA LEU A 273 6.16 -36.01 2.37
C LEU A 273 5.95 -37.35 1.62
N PRO A 274 7.03 -38.12 1.33
CA PRO A 274 7.96 -38.55 2.36
C PRO A 274 9.45 -38.34 2.05
N ALA A 275 10.21 -37.95 3.07
CA ALA A 275 11.62 -38.29 3.17
C ALA A 275 11.73 -39.69 3.81
N LYS A 276 12.57 -40.53 3.19
CA LYS A 276 12.95 -41.88 3.63
C LYS A 276 13.50 -41.91 5.06
N GLY A 277 13.33 -43.04 5.74
CA GLY A 277 14.27 -43.50 6.77
C GLY A 277 13.67 -44.44 7.82
N GLY A 278 14.16 -45.68 7.86
CA GLY A 278 13.93 -46.62 8.96
C GLY A 278 14.13 -48.06 8.48
N ASN A 279 15.23 -48.69 8.91
CA ASN A 279 15.67 -50.05 8.56
C ASN A 279 14.62 -51.14 8.74
#